data_AF-A0A1G0WS89-F1
#
_entry.id   AF-A0A1G0WS89-F1
#
_cell.length_a   1.000
_cell.length_b   1.000
_cell.length_c   1.000
_cell.angle_alpha   90.00
_cell.angle_beta   90.00
_cell.angle_gamma   90.00
#
_symmetry.space_group_name_H-M   'P 1'
#
loop_
_entity.id
_entity.type
_entity.pdbx_description
1 polymer ?
#
loop_
_entity_poly.entity_id
_entity_poly.type
_entity_poly.pdbx_seq_one_letter_code
_entity_poly.pdbx_strand_id
1 'polypeptide(L)'
;MKKLFAYEILMKKANADLRTSKKLLNDNDMDYDIVCFHLQQFIEKYLKSFLIYNNIEPKRVHSLEILLNDCVTVDNSFQKYYINEFLALTDCSVLI
;
A
#
# COMPACT_ATOMS: atom_id res chain seq x y z
N MET A 1 -1.08 21.42 9.22
CA MET A 1 -1.90 21.58 7.99
C MET A 1 -1.32 20.86 6.77
N LYS A 2 -0.07 21.09 6.32
CA LYS A 2 0.48 20.43 5.10
C LYS A 2 0.50 18.89 5.13
N LYS A 3 0.82 18.27 6.27
CA LYS A 3 0.78 16.80 6.45
C LYS A 3 -0.65 16.23 6.36
N LEU A 4 -1.65 17.01 6.81
CA LEU A 4 -3.07 16.66 6.70
C LEU A 4 -3.48 16.52 5.22
N PHE A 5 -3.04 17.43 4.36
CA PHE A 5 -3.31 17.33 2.92
C PHE A 5 -2.60 16.13 2.24
N ALA A 6 -1.41 15.77 2.71
CA ALA A 6 -0.62 14.68 2.11
C ALA A 6 -1.24 13.29 2.35
N TYR A 7 -1.76 13.00 3.55
CA TYR A 7 -2.42 11.70 3.78
C TYR A 7 -3.70 11.57 2.95
N GLU A 8 -4.49 12.64 2.81
CA GLU A 8 -5.72 12.63 2.02
C GLU A 8 -5.45 12.32 0.55
N ILE A 9 -4.39 12.91 -0.01
CA ILE A 9 -3.96 12.63 -1.38
C ILE A 9 -3.55 11.16 -1.52
N LEU A 10 -2.75 10.64 -0.60
CA LEU A 10 -2.31 9.24 -0.66
C LEU A 10 -3.48 8.27 -0.52
N MET A 11 -4.43 8.55 0.37
CA MET A 11 -5.66 7.76 0.51
C MET A 11 -6.50 7.79 -0.77
N LYS A 12 -6.64 8.95 -1.43
CA LYS A 12 -7.34 9.05 -2.72
C LYS A 12 -6.67 8.21 -3.80
N LYS A 13 -5.34 8.23 -3.86
CA LYS A 13 -4.55 7.42 -4.80
C LYS A 13 -4.64 5.93 -4.49
N ALA A 14 -4.48 5.54 -3.23
CA ALA A 14 -4.65 4.15 -2.78
C ALA A 14 -6.03 3.61 -3.19
N ASN A 15 -7.09 4.37 -2.95
CA ASN A 15 -8.44 3.99 -3.36
C ASN A 15 -8.59 3.89 -4.89
N ALA A 16 -7.83 4.67 -5.66
CA ALA A 16 -7.80 4.52 -7.12
C ALA A 16 -7.14 3.21 -7.52
N ASP A 17 -6.00 2.84 -6.94
CA ASP A 17 -5.33 1.56 -7.18
C ASP A 17 -6.24 0.36 -6.84
N LEU A 18 -6.92 0.40 -5.69
CA LEU A 18 -7.88 -0.65 -5.32
C LEU A 18 -9.07 -0.76 -6.28
N ARG A 19 -9.57 0.38 -6.79
CA ARG A 19 -10.64 0.36 -7.81
C ARG A 19 -10.11 -0.22 -9.12
N THR A 20 -8.88 0.11 -9.51
CA THR A 20 -8.28 -0.41 -10.74
C THR A 20 -8.06 -1.92 -10.64
N SER A 21 -7.46 -2.43 -9.55
CA SER A 21 -7.25 -3.86 -9.37
C SER A 21 -8.57 -4.65 -9.40
N LYS A 22 -9.62 -4.13 -8.76
CA LYS A 22 -10.97 -4.73 -8.81
C LYS A 22 -11.56 -4.75 -10.21
N LYS A 23 -11.33 -3.72 -11.02
CA LYS A 23 -11.82 -3.70 -12.41
C LYS A 23 -11.09 -4.75 -13.25
N LEU A 24 -9.76 -4.79 -13.14
CA LEU A 24 -8.92 -5.75 -13.86
C LEU A 24 -9.23 -7.19 -13.47
N LEU A 25 -9.50 -7.47 -12.19
CA LEU A 25 -9.91 -8.82 -11.74
C LEU A 25 -11.21 -9.33 -12.35
N ASN A 26 -12.04 -8.46 -12.93
CA ASN A 26 -13.27 -8.84 -13.62
C ASN A 26 -13.09 -8.90 -15.15
N ASP A 27 -11.88 -8.64 -15.65
CA ASP A 27 -11.55 -8.76 -17.07
C ASP A 27 -11.15 -10.20 -17.39
N ASN A 28 -11.63 -10.72 -18.52
CA ASN A 28 -11.34 -12.09 -18.94
C ASN A 28 -9.89 -12.24 -19.43
N ASP A 29 -9.29 -11.16 -19.93
CA ASP A 29 -7.92 -11.12 -20.43
C ASP A 29 -7.00 -10.36 -19.46
N MET A 30 -7.27 -10.47 -18.16
CA MET A 30 -6.51 -9.75 -17.15
C MET A 30 -5.05 -10.15 -17.09
N ASP A 31 -4.19 -9.16 -16.89
CA ASP A 31 -2.78 -9.35 -16.57
C ASP A 31 -2.59 -9.39 -15.04
N TYR A 32 -2.17 -10.54 -14.53
CA TYR A 32 -1.94 -10.74 -13.09
C TYR A 32 -0.85 -9.84 -12.53
N ASP A 33 0.17 -9.49 -13.32
CA ASP A 33 1.26 -8.63 -12.86
C ASP A 33 0.75 -7.20 -12.67
N ILE A 34 -0.11 -6.73 -13.57
CA ILE A 34 -0.77 -5.42 -13.45
C ILE A 34 -1.71 -5.38 -12.23
N VAL A 35 -2.48 -6.46 -12.00
CA VAL A 35 -3.34 -6.55 -10.81
C VAL A 35 -2.51 -6.54 -9.54
N CYS A 36 -1.44 -7.34 -9.48
CA CYS A 36 -0.56 -7.43 -8.33
C CYS A 36 0.11 -6.08 -8.03
N PHE A 37 0.58 -5.39 -9.07
CA PHE A 37 1.13 -4.03 -8.97
C PHE A 37 0.13 -3.07 -8.34
N HIS A 38 -1.13 -3.01 -8.80
CA HIS A 38 -2.13 -2.13 -8.19
C HIS A 38 -2.46 -2.52 -6.74
N LEU A 39 -2.47 -3.80 -6.39
CA LEU A 39 -2.66 -4.23 -5.01
C LEU A 39 -1.48 -3.81 -4.11
N GLN A 40 -0.24 -4.00 -4.56
CA GLN A 40 0.96 -3.54 -3.86
C GLN A 40 0.91 -2.02 -3.65
N GLN A 41 0.60 -1.28 -4.71
CA GLN A 41 0.51 0.18 -4.72
C GLN A 41 -0.60 0.72 -3.82
N PHE A 42 -1.73 0.02 -3.72
CA PHE A 42 -2.80 0.33 -2.77
C PHE A 42 -2.30 0.21 -1.33
N ILE A 43 -1.68 -0.93 -0.98
CA ILE A 43 -1.20 -1.20 0.38
C ILE A 43 -0.12 -0.21 0.77
N GLU A 44 0.89 -0.01 -0.08
CA GLU A 44 2.00 0.90 0.19
C GLU A 44 1.50 2.32 0.51
N LYS A 45 0.60 2.86 -0.33
CA LYS A 45 0.04 4.20 -0.14
C LYS A 45 -0.83 4.27 1.12
N TYR A 46 -1.56 3.21 1.45
CA TYR A 46 -2.34 3.14 2.69
C TYR A 46 -1.43 3.19 3.92
N LEU A 47 -0.40 2.34 4.00
CA LEU A 47 0.57 2.36 5.11
C LEU A 47 1.25 3.73 5.25
N LYS A 48 1.73 4.30 4.13
CA LYS A 48 2.33 5.65 4.13
C LYS A 48 1.35 6.73 4.59
N SER A 49 0.08 6.64 4.19
CA SER A 49 -0.95 7.60 4.63
C SER A 49 -1.22 7.50 6.14
N PHE A 50 -1.23 6.28 6.69
CA PHE A 50 -1.40 6.05 8.13
C PHE A 50 -0.23 6.63 8.92
N LEU A 51 1.01 6.44 8.47
CA LEU A 51 2.19 7.06 9.09
C LEU A 51 2.12 8.60 9.06
N ILE A 52 1.76 9.18 7.90
CA ILE A 52 1.64 10.65 7.76
C ILE A 52 0.53 11.21 8.66
N TYR A 53 -0.61 10.52 8.76
CA TYR A 53 -1.71 10.89 9.66
C TYR A 53 -1.23 10.94 11.11
N ASN A 54 -0.37 10.00 11.50
CA ASN A 54 0.29 9.95 12.82
C ASN A 54 1.56 10.83 12.89
N ASN A 55 1.73 11.78 11.98
CA ASN A 55 2.86 12.72 11.88
C ASN A 55 4.25 12.10 11.65
N ILE A 56 4.33 10.80 11.32
CA ILE A 56 5.56 10.09 10.99
C ILE A 56 5.86 10.24 9.50
N GLU A 57 7.10 10.57 9.14
CA GLU A 57 7.51 10.62 7.74
C GLU A 57 7.82 9.20 7.24
N PRO A 58 7.08 8.70 6.24
CA PRO A 58 7.31 7.36 5.73
C PRO A 58 8.62 7.26 4.96
N LYS A 59 9.34 6.16 5.13
CA LYS A 59 10.53 5.84 4.35
C LYS A 59 10.20 5.77 2.85
N ARG A 60 11.12 6.26 2.02
CA ARG A 60 11.01 6.20 0.54
C ARG A 60 11.45 4.82 0.03
N VAL A 61 10.69 3.80 0.39
CA VAL A 61 10.90 2.40 0.00
C VAL A 61 9.60 1.80 -0.55
N HIS A 62 9.73 0.69 -1.27
CA HIS A 62 8.62 -0.14 -1.75
C HIS A 62 8.40 -1.40 -0.91
N SER A 63 9.32 -1.73 -0.01
CA SER A 63 9.18 -2.86 0.91
C SER A 63 8.00 -2.64 1.86
N LEU A 64 7.02 -3.52 1.76
CA LEU A 64 5.84 -3.52 2.64
C LEU A 64 6.23 -3.89 4.07
N GLU A 65 7.21 -4.77 4.26
CA GLU A 65 7.72 -5.14 5.58
C GLU A 65 8.28 -3.93 6.34
N ILE A 66 9.11 -3.12 5.68
CA ILE A 66 9.70 -1.92 6.30
C ILE A 66 8.62 -0.93 6.73
N LEU A 67 7.61 -0.70 5.88
CA LEU A 67 6.50 0.20 6.20
C LEU A 67 5.59 -0.39 7.29
N LEU A 68 5.37 -1.70 7.27
CA LEU A 68 4.57 -2.40 8.28
C LEU A 68 5.23 -2.33 9.65
N ASN A 69 6.55 -2.50 9.72
CA ASN A 69 7.33 -2.32 10.94
C ASN A 69 7.10 -0.92 11.53
N ASP A 70 7.17 0.12 10.69
CA ASP A 70 6.91 1.49 11.14
C ASP A 70 5.45 1.65 11.65
N CYS A 71 4.46 1.08 10.96
CA CYS A 71 3.06 1.12 11.39
C CYS A 71 2.82 0.40 12.73
N VAL A 72 3.48 -0.74 12.97
CA VAL A 72 3.35 -1.51 14.22
C VAL A 72 3.84 -0.70 15.42
N THR A 73 4.83 0.19 15.25
CA THR A 73 5.26 1.08 16.34
C THR A 73 4.18 2.08 16.79
N VAL A 74 3.18 2.31 15.94
CA VAL A 74 2.04 3.21 16.22
C VAL A 74 0.81 2.43 16.68
N ASP A 75 0.51 1.32 16.02
CA ASP A 75 -0.65 0.46 16.32
C ASP A 75 -0.28 -1.02 16.12
N ASN A 76 -0.17 -1.75 17.24
CA ASN A 76 0.18 -3.18 17.25
C ASN A 76 -0.82 -4.06 16.51
N SER A 77 -2.05 -3.60 16.22
CA SER A 77 -3.02 -4.37 15.43
C SER A 77 -2.55 -4.66 14.01
N PHE A 78 -1.55 -3.94 13.51
CA PHE A 78 -0.90 -4.20 12.23
C PHE A 78 -0.06 -5.49 12.22
N GLN A 79 0.31 -6.06 13.38
CA GLN A 79 1.09 -7.30 13.44
C GLN A 79 0.43 -8.48 12.72
N LYS A 80 -0.91 -8.47 12.61
CA LYS A 80 -1.65 -9.51 11.88
C LYS A 80 -1.32 -9.57 10.38
N TYR A 81 -0.66 -8.56 9.82
CA TYR A 81 -0.27 -8.49 8.42
C TYR A 81 1.14 -9.03 8.15
N TYR A 82 1.86 -9.53 9.16
CA TYR A 82 3.09 -10.32 8.96
C TYR A 82 2.77 -11.73 8.45
N ILE A 83 2.15 -11.78 7.28
CA ILE A 83 1.83 -13.02 6.57
C ILE A 83 2.55 -13.02 5.22
N ASN A 84 2.95 -14.20 4.76
CA ASN A 84 3.80 -14.36 3.57
C ASN A 84 3.13 -13.74 2.32
N GLU A 85 1.82 -13.92 2.17
CA GLU A 85 1.06 -13.41 1.03
C GLU A 85 1.07 -11.87 0.97
N PHE A 86 1.00 -11.21 2.14
CA PHE A 86 1.06 -9.76 2.21
C PHE A 86 2.46 -9.25 1.90
N LEU A 87 3.49 -9.89 2.45
CA LEU A 87 4.89 -9.46 2.25
C LEU A 87 5.38 -9.72 0.83
N ALA A 88 4.95 -10.82 0.21
CA ALA A 88 5.26 -11.20 -1.17
C ALA A 88 4.78 -10.16 -2.20
N LEU A 89 3.75 -9.36 -1.88
CA LEU A 89 3.32 -8.26 -2.75
C LEU A 89 4.42 -7.22 -2.97
N THR A 90 5.45 -7.16 -2.10
CA THR A 90 6.64 -6.31 -2.32
C THR A 90 7.29 -6.59 -3.69
N ASP A 91 7.28 -7.83 -4.15
CA ASP A 91 7.90 -8.23 -5.41
C ASP A 91 7.14 -7.67 -6.63
N CYS A 92 5.86 -7.34 -6.46
CA CYS A 92 5.02 -6.70 -7.47
C CYS A 92 5.16 -5.17 -7.50
N SER A 93 6.13 -4.58 -6.80
CA SER A 93 6.24 -3.12 -6.67
C SER A 93 6.67 -2.40 -7.95
N VAL A 94 7.17 -3.13 -8.95
CA VAL A 94 7.61 -2.60 -10.24
C VAL A 94 7.10 -3.51 -11.35
N LEU A 95 6.56 -2.93 -12.41
CA LEU A 95 6.26 -3.63 -13.66
C LEU A 95 7.55 -3.73 -14.46
N ILE A 96 7.98 -4.95 -14.79
CA ILE A 96 9.18 -5.23 -15.61
C ILE A 96 8.75 -5.54 -17.04
#